data_AF-A0A413PXR1-F1
#
_entry.id   AF-A0A413PXR1-F1
#
_cell.length_a   1.000
_cell.length_b   1.000
_cell.length_c   1.000
_cell.angle_alpha   90.00
_cell.angle_beta   90.00
_cell.angle_gamma   90.00
#
_symmetry.space_group_name_H-M   'P 1'
#
loop_
_entity.id
_entity.type
_entity.pdbx_description
1 polymer ?
#
loop_
_entity_poly.entity_id
_entity_poly.type
_entity_poly.pdbx_seq_one_letter_code
_entity_poly.pdbx_strand_id
1 'polypeptide(L)' 'MDEKILQKKESISSVASKIGVYYTTVDKWLRNYKAIGPEAFFRKGHTYRTPAQKEAAVFDYLSGKGSLRDICARHK' A
#
# COMPACT_ATOMS: atom_id res chain seq x y z
N MET A 1 -3.62 12.93 0.27
CA MET A 1 -2.60 12.28 -0.58
C MET A 1 -2.22 13.27 -1.66
N ASP A 2 -0.91 13.45 -1.97
CA ASP A 2 -0.50 14.43 -2.99
C ASP A 2 -0.96 13.99 -4.39
N GLU A 3 -1.79 14.83 -5.02
CA GLU A 3 -2.35 14.57 -6.34
C GLU A 3 -1.29 14.48 -7.44
N LYS A 4 -0.15 15.16 -7.29
CA LYS A 4 0.95 15.09 -8.27
C LYS A 4 1.58 13.70 -8.31
N ILE A 5 1.66 13.01 -7.18
CA ILE A 5 2.11 11.60 -7.12
C ILE A 5 1.09 10.71 -7.83
N LEU A 6 -0.21 10.95 -7.61
CA LEU A 6 -1.29 10.17 -8.24
C LEU A 6 -1.32 10.36 -9.76
N GLN A 7 -1.05 11.59 -10.22
CA GLN A 7 -0.95 11.95 -11.63
C GLN A 7 0.42 11.60 -12.25
N LYS A 8 1.33 10.96 -11.49
CA LYS A 8 2.72 10.64 -11.89
C LYS A 8 3.53 11.86 -12.37
N LYS A 9 3.15 13.07 -11.93
CA LYS A 9 3.82 14.34 -12.25
C LYS A 9 5.04 14.58 -11.38
N GLU A 10 5.11 13.97 -10.20
CA GLU A 10 6.28 13.99 -9.32
C GLU A 10 6.58 12.60 -8.76
N SER A 11 7.87 12.32 -8.51
CA SER A 11 8.29 11.06 -7.89
C SER A 11 8.07 11.07 -6.37
N ILE A 12 7.92 9.88 -5.78
CA ILE A 12 7.81 9.69 -4.33
C ILE A 12 9.01 10.33 -3.62
N SER A 13 10.22 10.13 -4.12
CA SER A 13 11.46 10.67 -3.53
C SER A 13 11.51 12.19 -3.56
N SER A 14 11.03 12.83 -4.64
CA SER A 14 10.93 14.29 -4.74
C SER A 14 9.98 14.85 -3.68
N VAL A 15 8.77 14.29 -3.58
CA VAL A 15 7.78 14.76 -2.60
C VAL A 15 8.28 14.50 -1.17
N ALA A 16 8.83 13.33 -0.90
CA ALA A 16 9.39 12.97 0.40
C ALA A 16 10.47 13.97 0.85
N SER A 17 11.37 14.36 -0.06
CA SER A 17 12.40 15.38 0.20
C SER A 17 11.78 16.75 0.51
N LYS A 18 10.76 17.17 -0.24
CA LYS A 18 10.06 18.46 -0.02
C LYS A 18 9.37 18.55 1.34
N ILE A 19 8.81 17.44 1.82
CA ILE A 19 8.08 17.41 3.10
C ILE A 19 8.94 16.91 4.27
N GLY A 20 10.23 16.64 4.05
CA GLY A 20 11.18 16.26 5.09
C GLY A 20 10.95 14.88 5.70
N VAL A 21 10.45 13.91 4.92
CA VAL A 21 10.25 12.52 5.38
C VAL A 21 11.01 11.54 4.51
N TYR A 22 11.27 10.34 5.04
CA TYR A 22 11.88 9.28 4.24
C TYR A 22 10.92 8.76 3.16
N TYR A 23 11.44 8.39 1.98
CA TYR A 23 10.62 8.01 0.82
C TYR A 23 9.66 6.84 1.10
N THR A 24 10.05 5.90 1.98
CA THR A 24 9.19 4.76 2.34
C THR A 24 7.94 5.19 3.10
N THR A 25 7.96 6.33 3.80
CA THR A 25 6.79 6.91 4.46
C THR A 25 5.76 7.32 3.43
N VAL A 26 6.18 8.05 2.39
CA VAL A 26 5.30 8.47 1.30
C VAL A 26 4.84 7.29 0.46
N ASP A 27 5.71 6.30 0.21
CA ASP A 27 5.32 5.03 -0.44
C ASP A 27 4.23 4.31 0.35
N LYS A 28 4.37 4.22 1.68
CA LYS A 28 3.36 3.61 2.55
C LYS A 28 2.03 4.35 2.48
N TRP A 29 2.04 5.69 2.51
CA TRP A 29 0.83 6.50 2.35
C TRP A 29 0.16 6.27 1.00
N LEU A 30 0.92 6.27 -0.10
CA LEU A 30 0.41 5.99 -1.45
C LEU A 30 -0.22 4.59 -1.52
N ARG A 31 0.44 3.57 -0.97
CA ARG A 31 -0.06 2.19 -0.98
C ARG A 31 -1.36 2.06 -0.18
N ASN A 32 -1.42 2.65 1.01
CA ASN A 32 -2.62 2.63 1.83
C ASN A 32 -3.77 3.38 1.14
N TYR A 33 -3.49 4.55 0.56
CA TYR A 33 -4.48 5.34 -0.17
C TYR A 33 -5.03 4.60 -1.40
N LYS A 34 -4.18 3.90 -2.16
CA LYS A 34 -4.63 3.03 -3.26
C LYS A 34 -5.48 1.85 -2.79
N ALA A 35 -5.24 1.33 -1.59
CA ALA A 35 -5.96 0.17 -1.07
C ALA A 35 -7.34 0.53 -0.51
N ILE A 36 -7.44 1.62 0.26
CA ILE A 36 -8.64 1.96 1.04
C ILE A 36 -9.03 3.44 0.94
N GLY A 37 -8.52 4.20 -0.03
CA GLY A 37 -8.92 5.58 -0.24
C GLY A 37 -8.50 6.53 0.89
N PRO A 38 -9.21 7.66 1.07
CA PRO A 38 -8.94 8.64 2.12
C PRO A 38 -8.93 8.06 3.54
N GLU A 39 -9.66 6.97 3.80
CA GLU A 39 -9.71 6.27 5.08
C GLU A 39 -8.33 5.79 5.54
N ALA A 40 -7.37 5.66 4.62
CA ALA A 40 -5.96 5.36 4.88
C ALA A 40 -5.29 6.24 5.95
N PHE A 41 -5.78 7.48 6.11
CA PHE A 41 -5.20 8.46 7.04
C PHE A 41 -5.93 8.54 8.38
N PHE A 42 -7.14 7.96 8.48
CA PHE A 42 -8.02 8.12 9.64
C PHE A 42 -8.30 6.80 10.35
N ARG A 43 -8.22 5.67 9.63
CA ARG A 43 -8.50 4.35 10.20
C ARG A 43 -7.42 3.97 11.21
N LYS A 44 -7.85 3.70 12.45
CA LYS A 44 -7.00 3.17 13.51
C LYS A 44 -7.18 1.65 13.62
N GLY A 45 -6.13 0.95 14.06
CA GLY A 45 -6.15 -0.50 14.28
C GLY A 45 -5.77 -1.33 13.05
N HIS A 46 -6.07 -2.63 13.10
CA HIS A 46 -5.68 -3.61 12.09
C HIS A 46 -6.92 -4.14 11.36
N THR A 47 -6.75 -4.53 10.09
CA THR A 47 -7.80 -5.25 9.37
C THR A 47 -7.80 -6.71 9.79
N TYR A 48 -8.92 -7.18 10.32
CA TYR A 48 -9.11 -8.61 10.57
C TYR A 48 -9.12 -9.38 9.26
N ARG A 49 -8.43 -10.52 9.22
CA ARG A 49 -8.42 -11.46 8.10
C ARG A 49 -8.83 -12.83 8.58
N THR A 50 -9.75 -13.45 7.86
CA THR A 50 -10.17 -14.81 8.14
C THR A 50 -9.03 -15.80 7.86
N PRO A 51 -9.04 -16.99 8.47
CA PRO A 51 -8.08 -18.05 8.15
C PRO A 51 -8.02 -18.35 6.65
N ALA A 52 -9.18 -18.48 5.99
CA ALA A 52 -9.27 -18.74 4.56
C ALA A 52 -8.61 -17.63 3.69
N GLN A 53 -8.76 -16.36 4.07
CA GLN A 53 -8.07 -15.26 3.37
C GLN A 53 -6.55 -15.34 3.51
N LYS A 54 -6.06 -15.74 4.69
CA LYS A 54 -4.61 -15.92 4.93
C LYS A 54 -4.07 -17.08 4.12
N GLU A 55 -4.77 -18.21 4.09
CA GLU A 55 -4.39 -19.39 3.30
C GLU A 55 -4.34 -19.09 1.80
N ALA A 56 -5.35 -18.40 1.26
CA ALA A 56 -5.36 -18.00 -0.14
C ALA A 56 -4.16 -17.11 -0.50
N ALA A 57 -3.80 -16.16 0.37
CA ALA A 57 -2.64 -15.31 0.16
C ALA A 57 -1.31 -16.10 0.16
N VAL A 58 -1.18 -17.07 1.06
CA VAL A 58 0.00 -17.96 1.12
C VAL A 58 0.10 -18.81 -0.16
N PHE A 59 -1.03 -19.38 -0.61
CA PHE A 59 -1.04 -20.20 -1.82
C PHE A 59 -0.66 -19.40 -3.06
N ASP A 60 -1.17 -18.17 -3.21
CA ASP A 60 -0.81 -17.29 -4.32
C ASP A 60 0.68 -16.93 -4.31
N TYR A 61 1.28 -16.74 -3.13
CA TYR A 61 2.71 -16.48 -2.99
C TYR A 61 3.55 -17.69 -3.41
N LEU A 62 3.23 -18.87 -2.88
CA LEU A 62 3.94 -20.10 -3.20
C LEU A 62 3.78 -20.50 -4.68
N SER A 63 2.66 -20.13 -5.29
CA SER A 63 2.39 -20.35 -6.72
C SER A 63 3.06 -19.32 -7.64
N GLY A 64 3.81 -18.35 -7.10
CA GLY A 64 4.52 -17.34 -7.89
C GLY A 64 3.59 -16.32 -8.60
N LYS A 65 2.37 -16.10 -8.11
CA LYS A 65 1.38 -15.22 -8.77
C LYS A 65 1.65 -13.71 -8.64
N GLY A 66 2.80 -13.33 -8.07
CA GLY A 66 3.25 -11.96 -7.91
C GLY A 66 4.25 -11.81 -6.76
N SER A 67 4.75 -10.59 -6.57
CA SER A 67 5.55 -10.29 -5.39
C SER A 67 4.70 -10.33 -4.12
N LEU A 68 5.35 -10.39 -2.95
CA LEU A 68 4.67 -10.26 -1.66
C LEU A 68 3.79 -9.00 -1.60
N ARG A 69 4.26 -7.89 -2.20
CA ARG A 69 3.49 -6.63 -2.25
C ARG A 69 2.24 -6.74 -3.11
N ASP A 70 2.34 -7.40 -4.26
CA ASP A 70 1.20 -7.59 -5.16
C ASP A 70 0.13 -8.46 -4.51
N ILE A 71 0.56 -9.50 -3.81
CA ILE A 71 -0.33 -10.43 -3.10
C ILE A 71 -1.00 -9.73 -1.92
N CYS A 72 -0.26 -8.98 -1.10
CA CYS A 72 -0.87 -8.19 -0.02
C CYS A 72 -1.87 -7.15 -0.53
N ALA A 73 -1.67 -6.59 -1.73
CA ALA A 73 -2.62 -5.64 -2.32
C ALA A 73 -3.91 -6.31 -2.82
N ARG A 74 -3.81 -7.58 -3.26
CA ARG A 74 -4.94 -8.38 -3.76
C ARG A 74 -5.82 -8.91 -2.64
N HIS A 75 -5.20 -9.38 -1.55
CA HIS A 75 -5.89 -9.98 -0.41
C HIS A 75 -6.16 -8.91 0.67
N LYS A 76 -7.28 -8.20 0.52
CA LYS A 76 -7.74 -7.17 1.47
C LYS A 76 -8.30 -7.77 2.75
#